data_AF-A0A7X3QJ05-F1
#
_entry.id   AF-A0A7X3QJ05-F1
#
_cell.length_a   1.000
_cell.length_b   1.000
_cell.length_c   1.000
_cell.angle_alpha   90.00
_cell.angle_beta   90.00
_cell.angle_gamma   90.00
#
_symmetry.space_group_name_H-M   'P 1'
#
loop_
_entity.id
_entity.type
_entity.pdbx_description
1 polymer ?
#
loop_
_entity_poly.entity_id
_entity_poly.type
_entity_poly.pdbx_seq_one_letter_code
_entity_poly.pdbx_strand_id
1 'polypeptide(L)' 'MSEAAELFDLSGKVALVTGGSRGLGAAMVRSFARAGADVVIASRKL' A
#
# COMPACT_ATOMS: atom_id res chain seq x y z
N MET A 1 -3.10 -12.72 -17.53
CA MET A 1 -2.85 -12.26 -16.14
C MET A 1 -3.45 -13.30 -15.22
N SER A 2 -2.87 -13.57 -14.04
CA SER A 2 -3.45 -14.54 -13.10
C SER A 2 -4.63 -13.92 -12.37
N GLU A 3 -5.62 -14.72 -12.00
CA GLU A 3 -6.80 -14.29 -11.23
C GLU A 3 -6.40 -13.62 -9.90
N ALA A 4 -5.30 -14.07 -9.29
CA ALA A 4 -4.71 -13.42 -8.13
C ALA A 4 -4.21 -12.00 -8.42
N ALA A 5 -3.63 -11.75 -9.61
CA ALA A 5 -3.15 -10.41 -9.96
C ALA A 5 -4.29 -9.41 -10.11
N GLU A 6 -5.45 -9.83 -10.64
CA GLU A 6 -6.64 -8.97 -10.73
C GLU A 6 -7.21 -8.62 -9.36
N LEU A 7 -7.23 -9.58 -8.41
CA LEU A 7 -7.69 -9.33 -7.04
C LEU A 7 -6.84 -8.32 -6.27
N PHE A 8 -5.57 -8.14 -6.67
CA PHE A 8 -4.63 -7.23 -6.02
C PHE A 8 -4.23 -6.04 -6.89
N ASP A 9 -4.93 -5.78 -7.99
CA ASP A 9 -4.77 -4.52 -8.72
C ASP A 9 -5.44 -3.38 -7.93
N LEU A 10 -4.63 -2.45 -7.45
CA LEU A 10 -5.06 -1.27 -6.70
C LEU A 10 -4.90 0.00 -7.54
N SER A 11 -4.72 -0.11 -8.85
CA SER A 11 -4.60 1.02 -9.77
C SER A 11 -5.77 1.99 -9.62
N GLY A 12 -5.45 3.28 -9.47
CA GLY A 12 -6.44 4.35 -9.31
C GLY A 12 -7.14 4.38 -7.94
N LYS A 13 -6.67 3.59 -6.96
CA LYS A 13 -7.12 3.67 -5.56
C LYS A 13 -6.17 4.51 -4.72
N VAL A 14 -6.72 5.15 -3.69
CA VAL A 14 -5.94 5.83 -2.65
C VAL A 14 -6.04 5.02 -1.35
N ALA A 15 -4.91 4.69 -0.74
CA ALA A 15 -4.83 3.91 0.50
C ALA A 15 -4.19 4.71 1.63
N LEU A 16 -4.87 4.82 2.78
CA LEU A 16 -4.29 5.36 4.02
C LEU A 16 -3.71 4.23 4.86
N VAL A 17 -2.41 4.29 5.16
CA VAL A 17 -1.75 3.33 6.07
C VAL A 17 -1.29 4.05 7.33
N THR A 18 -1.92 3.71 8.47
CA THR A 18 -1.46 4.14 9.79
C THR A 18 -0.29 3.25 10.25
N GLY A 19 0.68 3.85 10.95
CA GLY A 19 1.93 3.18 11.31
C GLY A 19 2.83 2.83 10.11
N GLY A 20 2.63 3.47 8.96
CA GLY A 20 3.26 3.09 7.69
C GLY A 20 4.77 3.36 7.56
N SER A 21 5.43 3.95 8.55
CA SER A 21 6.86 4.31 8.45
C SER A 21 7.84 3.18 8.75
N ARG A 22 7.40 2.08 9.39
CA ARG A 22 8.30 0.94 9.72
C ARG A 22 7.56 -0.39 9.83
N GLY A 23 8.32 -1.47 9.98
CA GLY A 23 7.79 -2.82 10.22
C GLY A 23 6.76 -3.24 9.17
N LEU A 24 5.66 -3.83 9.64
CA LEU A 24 4.58 -4.27 8.74
C LEU A 24 3.93 -3.12 7.99
N GLY A 25 3.77 -1.95 8.61
CA GLY A 25 3.22 -0.76 7.96
C GLY A 25 4.01 -0.35 6.72
N ALA A 26 5.34 -0.32 6.84
CA ALA A 26 6.21 -0.01 5.70
C ALA A 26 6.15 -1.09 4.60
N ALA A 27 6.02 -2.37 4.99
CA ALA A 27 5.84 -3.45 4.02
C ALA A 27 4.52 -3.30 3.26
N MET A 28 3.43 -2.97 3.95
CA MET A 28 2.12 -2.73 3.34
C MET A 28 2.14 -1.53 2.40
N VAL A 29 2.71 -0.39 2.81
CA VAL A 29 2.87 0.80 1.95
C VAL A 29 3.56 0.44 0.64
N ARG A 30 4.70 -0.26 0.72
CA ARG A 30 5.47 -0.67 -0.47
C ARG A 30 4.68 -1.63 -1.36
N SER A 31 3.95 -2.57 -0.77
CA SER A 31 3.13 -3.51 -1.53
C SER A 31 1.95 -2.83 -2.21
N PHE A 32 1.25 -1.92 -1.52
CA PHE A 32 0.12 -1.19 -2.09
C PHE A 32 0.56 -0.25 -3.22
N ALA A 33 1.69 0.43 -3.05
CA ALA A 33 2.27 1.24 -4.11
C ALA A 33 2.67 0.40 -5.33
N ARG A 34 3.29 -0.78 -5.13
CA ARG A 34 3.59 -1.71 -6.23
C ARG A 34 2.35 -2.24 -6.95
N ALA A 35 1.23 -2.35 -6.22
CA ALA A 35 -0.06 -2.72 -6.75
C ALA A 35 -0.81 -1.56 -7.45
N GLY A 36 -0.21 -0.37 -7.53
CA GLY A 36 -0.77 0.78 -8.28
C GLY A 36 -1.58 1.77 -7.46
N ALA A 37 -1.64 1.60 -6.12
CA ALA A 37 -2.31 2.59 -5.27
C ALA A 37 -1.44 3.82 -5.02
N ASP A 38 -2.08 4.98 -4.93
CA ASP A 38 -1.51 6.14 -4.26
C ASP A 38 -1.61 5.93 -2.74
N VAL A 39 -0.49 5.98 -2.03
CA VAL A 39 -0.45 5.62 -0.61
C VAL A 39 -0.15 6.82 0.27
N VAL A 40 -1.06 7.12 1.20
CA VAL A 40 -0.87 8.13 2.26
C VAL A 40 -0.31 7.43 3.49
N ILE A 41 0.82 7.93 4.00
CA ILE A 41 1.51 7.37 5.16
C ILE A 41 1.20 8.24 6.38
N ALA A 42 0.52 7.68 7.37
CA ALA A 42 0.31 8.31 8.67
C ALA A 42 1.15 7.60 9.73
N SER A 43 2.09 8.31 10.36
CA SER A 43 2.90 7.75 11.44
C SER A 43 3.28 8.82 12.46
N ARG A 44 3.51 8.40 13.71
CA ARG A 44 4.00 9.28 14.78
C ARG A 44 5.45 9.72 14.57
N LYS A 45 6.21 9.02 13.72
CA LYS A 45 7.57 9.36 13.31
C LYS A 45 7.75 8.91 11.86
N LEU A 46 8.01 9.85 10.96
CA LEU A 46 8.32 9.58 9.56
C LEU A 46 9.78 9.14 9.43
#